data_AF-A0A536AMQ0-F1
#
_entry.id   AF-A0A536AMQ0-F1
#
_cell.length_a   1.000
_cell.length_b   1.000
_cell.length_c   1.000
_cell.angle_alpha   90.00
_cell.angle_beta   90.00
_cell.angle_gamma   90.00
#
_symmetry.space_group_name_H-M   'P 1'
#
loop_
_entity.id
_entity.type
_entity.pdbx_description
1 polymer ?
#
loop_
_entity_poly.entity_id
_entity_poly.type
_entity_poly.pdbx_seq_one_letter_code
_entity_poly.pdbx_strand_id
1 'polypeptide(L)'
;MAVTPPDAFVEELWQVARGLWMPDHPWFKGIVEHRWTREQIILGEIQHYLRVRTNPIFFGYIVTNVASERNYDLMDVVMENFMEELGGERTHVDIMLQFLEEAGITRE
;
A
#
# COMPACT_ATOMS: atom_id res chain seq x y z
N MET A 1 -28.48 -4.71 15.22
CA MET A 1 -28.07 -5.57 14.09
C MET A 1 -27.50 -6.85 14.70
N ALA A 2 -27.83 -8.02 14.17
CA ALA A 2 -27.25 -9.27 14.67
C ALA A 2 -25.75 -9.28 14.33
N VAL A 3 -24.91 -9.66 15.29
CA VAL A 3 -23.45 -9.77 15.10
C VAL A 3 -23.18 -11.02 14.28
N THR A 4 -22.58 -10.86 13.10
CA THR A 4 -22.10 -11.97 12.28
C THR A 4 -21.08 -12.78 13.10
N PRO A 5 -21.19 -14.13 13.16
CA PRO A 5 -20.18 -14.96 13.83
C PRO A 5 -18.77 -14.66 13.28
N PRO A 6 -17.70 -14.66 14.11
CA PRO A 6 -16.35 -14.26 13.68
C PRO A 6 -15.87 -14.95 12.39
N ASP A 7 -16.11 -16.26 12.25
CA ASP A 7 -15.71 -17.02 11.06
C ASP A 7 -16.49 -16.60 9.81
N ALA A 8 -17.77 -16.27 9.97
CA ALA A 8 -18.60 -15.78 8.87
C ALA A 8 -18.22 -14.34 8.47
N PHE A 9 -17.76 -13.53 9.41
CA PHE A 9 -17.25 -12.18 9.12
C PHE A 9 -15.89 -12.23 8.41
N VAL A 10 -14.98 -13.09 8.86
CA VAL A 10 -13.69 -13.29 8.17
C VAL A 10 -13.90 -13.81 6.74
N GLU A 11 -14.82 -14.75 6.55
CA GLU A 11 -15.18 -15.23 5.21
C GLU A 11 -15.78 -14.10 4.33
N GLU A 12 -16.61 -13.23 4.90
CA GLU A 12 -17.12 -12.04 4.21
C GLU A 12 -15.98 -11.12 3.74
N LEU A 13 -15.00 -10.83 4.61
CA LEU A 13 -13.82 -10.03 4.24
C LEU A 13 -13.03 -10.68 3.10
N TRP A 14 -12.85 -12.00 3.14
CA TRP A 14 -12.17 -12.72 2.06
C TRP A 14 -12.96 -12.73 0.76
N GLN A 15 -14.29 -12.81 0.80
CA GLN A 15 -15.12 -12.69 -0.40
C GLN A 15 -14.97 -11.32 -1.05
N VAL A 16 -14.96 -10.25 -0.25
CA VAL A 16 -14.69 -8.89 -0.75
C VAL A 16 -13.30 -8.80 -1.37
N ALA A 17 -12.28 -9.30 -0.68
CA ALA A 17 -10.90 -9.28 -1.18
C ALA A 17 -10.75 -10.03 -2.52
N ARG A 18 -11.40 -11.21 -2.67
CA ARG A 18 -11.40 -11.97 -3.93
C ARG A 18 -12.12 -11.25 -5.07
N GLY A 19 -13.13 -10.43 -4.76
CA GLY A 19 -13.80 -9.59 -5.75
C GLY A 19 -12.95 -8.39 -6.21
N LEU A 20 -11.91 -8.03 -5.47
CA LEU A 20 -10.99 -6.92 -5.76
C LEU A 20 -9.69 -7.43 -6.39
N TRP A 21 -9.81 -8.03 -7.58
CA TRP A 21 -8.64 -8.49 -8.33
C TRP A 21 -7.84 -7.31 -8.88
N MET A 22 -6.68 -7.04 -8.30
CA MET A 22 -5.85 -5.87 -8.64
C MET A 22 -5.51 -5.74 -10.14
N PRO A 23 -5.22 -6.81 -10.90
CA PRO A 23 -5.02 -6.72 -12.35
C PRO A 23 -6.23 -6.20 -13.14
N ASP A 24 -7.45 -6.32 -12.62
CA ASP A 24 -8.66 -5.78 -13.28
C ASP A 24 -8.87 -4.28 -13.01
N HIS A 25 -8.18 -3.71 -12.01
CA HIS A 25 -8.27 -2.29 -11.72
C HIS A 25 -7.77 -1.47 -12.93
N PRO A 26 -8.47 -0.38 -13.34
CA PRO A 26 -8.22 0.30 -14.62
C PRO A 26 -6.76 0.71 -14.89
N TRP A 27 -6.04 1.10 -13.84
CA TRP A 27 -4.60 1.40 -13.91
C TRP A 27 -3.79 0.18 -14.36
N PHE A 28 -3.80 -0.91 -13.58
CA PHE A 28 -3.02 -2.12 -13.84
C PHE A 28 -3.45 -2.82 -15.13
N LYS A 29 -4.76 -2.87 -15.39
CA LYS A 29 -5.28 -3.41 -16.65
C LYS A 29 -4.72 -2.65 -17.86
N GLY A 30 -4.63 -1.32 -17.77
CA GLY A 30 -4.04 -0.52 -18.85
C GLY A 30 -2.53 -0.67 -18.99
N ILE A 31 -1.80 -1.00 -17.92
CA ILE A 31 -0.39 -1.38 -18.01
C ILE A 31 -0.26 -2.72 -18.75
N VAL A 32 -0.99 -3.75 -18.30
CA VAL A 32 -0.94 -5.12 -18.85
C VAL A 32 -1.39 -5.16 -20.32
N GLU A 33 -2.43 -4.40 -20.67
CA GLU A 33 -2.92 -4.30 -22.06
C GLU A 33 -2.14 -3.29 -22.91
N HIS A 34 -1.03 -2.74 -22.41
CA HIS A 34 -0.22 -1.73 -23.10
C HIS A 34 -1.01 -0.51 -23.61
N ARG A 35 -2.05 -0.12 -22.85
CA ARG A 35 -2.96 0.97 -23.19
C ARG A 35 -2.40 2.34 -22.81
N TRP A 36 -1.56 2.40 -21.78
CA TRP A 36 -0.95 3.64 -21.31
C TRP A 36 0.38 3.89 -22.00
N THR A 37 0.61 5.15 -22.41
CA THR A 37 1.91 5.55 -22.95
C THR A 37 2.97 5.59 -21.85
N ARG A 38 4.25 5.62 -22.24
CA ARG A 38 5.36 5.80 -21.31
C ARG A 38 5.14 7.04 -20.42
N GLU A 39 4.76 8.16 -21.01
CA GLU A 39 4.56 9.43 -20.30
C GLU A 39 3.41 9.33 -19.31
N GLN A 40 2.31 8.67 -19.69
CA GLN A 40 1.16 8.46 -18.80
C GLN A 40 1.54 7.59 -17.60
N ILE A 41 2.29 6.51 -17.83
CA ILE A 41 2.80 5.63 -16.77
C ILE A 41 3.69 6.45 -15.82
N ILE A 42 4.67 7.19 -16.35
CA ILE A 42 5.58 8.01 -15.54
C ILE A 42 4.80 9.03 -14.70
N LEU A 43 3.87 9.79 -15.31
CA LEU A 43 3.09 10.79 -14.59
C LEU A 43 2.23 10.16 -13.49
N GLY A 44 1.65 8.98 -13.73
CA GLY A 44 0.90 8.24 -12.72
C GLY A 44 1.79 7.74 -11.58
N GLU A 45 2.96 7.18 -11.90
CA GLU A 45 3.88 6.69 -10.87
C GLU A 45 4.53 7.83 -10.06
N ILE A 46 4.65 9.05 -10.60
CA ILE A 46 4.99 10.25 -9.81
C ILE A 46 3.91 10.49 -8.75
N GLN A 47 2.63 10.43 -9.11
CA GLN A 47 1.54 10.59 -8.12
C GLN A 47 1.56 9.45 -7.09
N HIS A 48 1.84 8.22 -7.54
CA HIS A 48 1.97 7.07 -6.67
C HIS A 48 3.11 7.25 -5.66
N TYR A 49 4.30 7.70 -6.10
CA TYR A 49 5.42 8.04 -5.23
C TYR A 49 5.04 9.08 -4.18
N LEU A 50 4.35 10.16 -4.57
CA LEU A 50 3.88 11.18 -3.62
C LEU A 50 2.93 10.59 -2.57
N ARG A 51 2.09 9.62 -2.94
CA ARG A 51 1.25 8.88 -2.00
C ARG A 51 2.08 7.98 -1.09
N VAL A 52 2.96 7.14 -1.64
CA VAL A 52 3.79 6.19 -0.86
C VAL A 52 4.61 6.92 0.21
N ARG A 53 5.12 8.12 -0.09
CA ARG A 53 5.82 8.95 0.90
C ARG A 53 5.01 9.32 2.15
N THR A 54 3.68 9.22 2.08
CA THR A 54 2.79 9.48 3.20
C THR A 54 2.41 8.21 3.97
N ASN A 55 2.68 7.01 3.43
CA ASN A 55 2.40 5.73 4.10
C ASN A 55 3.04 5.64 5.50
N PRO A 56 4.32 5.99 5.71
CA PRO A 56 4.92 6.01 7.04
C PRO A 56 4.17 6.84 8.07
N ILE A 57 3.57 7.95 7.65
CA ILE A 57 2.81 8.83 8.53
C ILE A 57 1.54 8.11 9.00
N PHE A 58 0.82 7.46 8.09
CA PHE A 58 -0.39 6.71 8.42
C PHE A 58 -0.10 5.52 9.34
N PHE A 59 0.93 4.72 9.03
CA PHE A 59 1.31 3.62 9.91
C PHE A 59 1.84 4.11 11.26
N GLY A 60 2.52 5.25 11.31
CA GLY A 60 2.92 5.89 12.57
C GLY A 60 1.73 6.26 13.47
N TYR A 61 0.63 6.75 12.89
CA TYR A 61 -0.62 6.97 13.64
C TYR A 61 -1.23 5.66 14.15
N ILE A 62 -1.20 4.58 13.36
CA ILE A 62 -1.71 3.28 13.78
C ILE A 62 -0.89 2.74 14.97
N VAL A 63 0.46 2.74 14.87
CA VAL A 63 1.36 2.36 15.97
C VAL A 63 1.05 3.17 17.24
N THR A 64 0.87 4.48 17.09
CA THR A 64 0.58 5.37 18.22
C THR A 64 -0.74 5.02 18.90
N ASN A 65 -1.80 4.74 18.12
CA ASN A 65 -3.10 4.37 18.65
C ASN A 65 -3.05 3.02 19.39
N VAL A 66 -2.40 2.01 18.79
CA VAL A 66 -2.23 0.69 19.41
C VAL A 66 -1.50 0.79 20.74
N ALA A 67 -0.42 1.58 20.81
CA ALA A 67 0.31 1.83 22.03
C ALA A 67 -0.52 2.58 23.08
N SER A 68 -1.27 3.61 22.67
CA SER A 68 -2.17 4.40 23.53
C SER A 68 -3.27 3.54 24.16
N GLU A 69 -3.84 2.62 23.38
CA GLU A 69 -4.86 1.67 23.85
C GLU A 69 -4.28 0.48 24.63
N ARG A 70 -2.94 0.36 24.71
CA ARG A 70 -2.23 -0.78 25.30
C ARG A 70 -2.62 -2.12 24.66
N ASN A 71 -3.00 -2.11 23.38
CA ASN A 71 -3.39 -3.29 22.63
C ASN A 71 -2.16 -4.01 22.05
N TYR A 72 -1.33 -4.54 22.95
CA TYR A 72 -0.05 -5.14 22.56
C TYR A 72 -0.19 -6.39 21.69
N ASP A 73 -1.35 -7.05 21.70
CA ASP A 73 -1.64 -8.20 20.83
C ASP A 73 -1.59 -7.84 19.34
N LEU A 74 -1.81 -6.56 18.99
CA LEU A 74 -1.68 -6.06 17.61
C LEU A 74 -0.31 -5.48 17.27
N MET A 75 0.59 -5.34 18.26
CA MET A 75 1.83 -4.60 18.08
C MET A 75 2.73 -5.24 17.03
N ASP A 76 2.85 -6.57 17.04
CA ASP A 76 3.72 -7.29 16.08
C ASP A 76 3.27 -7.06 14.64
N VAL A 77 1.97 -7.22 14.36
CA VAL A 77 1.38 -7.02 13.02
C VAL A 77 1.57 -5.58 12.53
N VAL A 78 1.34 -4.61 13.41
CA VAL A 78 1.43 -3.19 13.05
C VAL A 78 2.89 -2.76 12.86
N MET A 79 3.79 -3.22 13.71
CA MET A 79 5.22 -2.92 13.59
C MET A 79 5.85 -3.56 12.35
N GLU A 80 5.45 -4.77 11.98
CA GLU A 80 5.88 -5.40 10.72
C GLU A 80 5.56 -4.50 9.51
N ASN A 81 4.32 -4.03 9.41
CA ASN A 81 3.89 -3.16 8.30
C ASN A 81 4.56 -1.78 8.36
N PHE A 82 4.73 -1.20 9.56
CA PHE A 82 5.42 0.08 9.70
C PHE A 82 6.89 -0.01 9.29
N MET A 83 7.56 -1.11 9.65
CA MET A 83 8.96 -1.34 9.29
C MET A 83 9.15 -1.60 7.81
N GLU A 84 8.20 -2.22 7.10
CA GLU A 84 8.25 -2.34 5.63
C GLU A 84 8.22 -0.97 4.93
N GLU A 85 7.46 -0.02 5.48
CA GLU A 85 7.32 1.33 4.90
C GLU A 85 8.50 2.27 5.24
N LEU A 86 9.24 2.01 6.33
CA LEU A 86 10.29 2.91 6.85
C LEU A 86 11.69 2.31 6.96
N GLY A 87 11.80 0.99 7.00
CA GLY A 87 13.02 0.28 7.34
C GLY A 87 13.37 -0.81 6.33
N GLY A 88 14.56 -1.38 6.48
CA GLY A 88 15.11 -2.38 5.56
C GLY A 88 16.24 -1.85 4.69
N GLU A 89 16.79 -2.71 3.83
CA GLU A 89 17.84 -2.34 2.88
C GLU A 89 17.29 -1.41 1.77
N ARG A 90 16.01 -1.56 1.43
CA ARG A 90 15.24 -0.63 0.59
C ARG A 90 13.85 -0.48 1.16
N THR A 91 13.44 0.76 1.39
CA THR A 91 12.05 1.07 1.76
C THR A 91 11.15 1.06 0.54
N HIS A 92 9.83 1.03 0.76
CA HIS A 92 8.86 1.19 -0.31
C HIS A 92 9.06 2.50 -1.09
N VAL A 93 9.47 3.57 -0.42
CA VAL A 93 9.81 4.85 -1.06
C VAL A 93 11.02 4.71 -1.98
N ASP A 94 12.04 3.96 -1.57
CA ASP A 94 13.26 3.76 -2.39
C ASP A 94 12.96 2.96 -3.65
N ILE A 95 12.08 1.95 -3.56
CA ILE A 95 11.64 1.16 -4.72
C ILE A 95 10.93 2.06 -5.74
N MET A 96 10.02 2.91 -5.27
CA MET A 96 9.31 3.86 -6.14
C MET A 96 10.26 4.89 -6.76
N LEU A 97 11.24 5.36 -5.99
CA LEU A 97 12.24 6.31 -6.50
C LEU A 97 13.12 5.66 -7.57
N GLN A 98 13.57 4.42 -7.36
CA GLN A 98 14.35 3.68 -8.36
C GLN A 98 13.59 3.57 -9.70
N PHE A 99 12.30 3.23 -9.66
CA PHE A 99 11.47 3.17 -10.86
C PHE A 99 11.44 4.51 -11.61
N LEU A 100 11.30 5.62 -10.89
CA LEU A 100 11.27 6.97 -11.46
C LEU A 100 12.63 7.38 -12.03
N GLU A 101 13.73 7.03 -11.36
CA GLU A 101 15.10 7.28 -11.83
C GLU A 101 15.38 6.54 -13.13
N GLU A 102 14.99 5.26 -13.23
CA GLU A 102 15.08 4.46 -14.46
C GLU A 102 14.21 5.04 -15.60
N ALA A 103 13.15 5.78 -15.24
CA ALA A 103 12.33 6.50 -16.19
C ALA A 103 12.93 7.85 -16.66
N GLY A 104 14.03 8.28 -16.04
CA GLY A 104 14.69 9.58 -16.30
C GLY A 104 14.16 10.72 -15.43
N ILE A 105 13.43 10.43 -14.36
CA ILE A 105 12.90 11.43 -13.42
C ILE A 105 13.80 11.45 -12.18
N THR A 106 14.41 12.60 -11.92
CA THR A 106 15.26 12.82 -10.75
C THR A 106 14.46 13.37 -9.57
N ARG A 107 15.07 13.30 -8.39
CA ARG A 107 14.52 13.86 -7.15
C ARG A 107 14.56 15.40 -7.10
N GLU A 108 15.50 15.98 -7.84
CA GLU A 108 15.67 17.42 -8.11
C GLU A 108 14.89 17.83 -9.35
#